data_AF-A0A3A0AKM6-F1
#
_entry.id   AF-A0A3A0AKM6-F1
#
_cell.length_a   1.000
_cell.length_b   1.000
_cell.length_c   1.000
_cell.angle_alpha   90.00
_cell.angle_beta   90.00
_cell.angle_gamma   90.00
#
_symmetry.space_group_name_H-M   'P 1'
#
loop_
_entity.id
_entity.type
_entity.pdbx_description
1 polymer ?
#
loop_
_entity_poly.entity_id
_entity_poly.type
_entity_poly.pdbx_seq_one_letter_code
_entity_poly.pdbx_strand_id
1 'polypeptide(L)' 'MENTILARVIERIELLPSDLQYLVLEFVQTLQSSTAQGVPGRELLQFAGAIPAEGLSQMHQAVAVACEQVPMNEW' A
#
# COMPACT_ATOMS: atom_id res chain seq x y z
N MET A 1 24.58 11.74 12.27
CA MET A 1 23.55 12.44 11.47
C MET A 1 22.14 11.97 11.83
N GLU A 2 21.91 10.75 12.32
CA GLU A 2 20.56 10.31 12.73
C GLU A 2 19.92 11.11 13.89
N ASN A 3 20.73 11.63 14.82
CA ASN A 3 20.23 12.44 15.93
C ASN A 3 19.56 13.77 15.53
N THR A 4 19.73 14.26 14.30
CA THR A 4 19.12 15.54 13.90
C THR A 4 17.66 15.41 13.49
N ILE A 5 17.25 14.25 12.95
CA ILE A 5 15.86 14.04 12.54
C ILE A 5 14.97 13.77 13.76
N LEU A 6 15.42 12.92 14.69
CA LEU A 6 14.68 12.66 15.93
C LEU A 6 14.43 13.95 16.72
N ALA A 7 15.46 14.78 16.90
CA ALA A 7 15.33 16.06 17.59
C ALA A 7 14.28 16.97 16.93
N ARG A 8 14.33 17.12 15.61
CA ARG A 8 13.36 17.95 14.86
C ARG A 8 11.93 17.41 14.91
N VAL A 9 11.77 16.09 14.97
CA VAL A 9 10.45 15.46 15.14
C VAL A 9 9.88 15.77 16.52
N ILE A 10 10.69 15.64 17.57
CA ILE A 10 10.28 15.98 18.95
C ILE A 10 9.88 17.46 19.05
N GLU A 11 10.74 18.37 18.57
CA GLU A 11 10.44 19.81 18.54
C GLU A 11 9.11 20.13 17.85
N ARG A 12 8.78 19.41 16.77
CA ARG A 12 7.52 19.64 16.05
C ARG A 12 6.30 19.11 16.79
N ILE A 13 6.43 17.98 17.48
CA ILE A 13 5.35 17.34 18.25
C ILE A 13 5.03 18.16 19.50
N GLU A 14 6.05 18.71 20.17
CA GLU A 14 5.87 19.55 21.37
C GLU A 14 5.01 20.81 21.09
N LEU A 15 5.01 21.30 19.85
CA LEU A 15 4.21 22.45 19.43
C LEU A 15 2.75 22.10 19.09
N LEU A 16 2.38 20.82 19.07
CA LEU A 16 1.03 20.39 18.74
C LEU A 16 0.10 20.39 19.97
N PRO A 17 -1.18 20.74 19.81
CA PRO A 17 -2.23 20.42 20.77
C PRO A 17 -2.29 18.92 21.11
N SER A 18 -2.73 18.59 22.32
CA SER A 18 -2.68 17.22 22.85
C SER A 18 -3.44 16.20 22.00
N ASP A 19 -4.58 16.56 21.42
CA ASP A 19 -5.36 15.72 20.51
C ASP A 19 -4.57 15.35 19.24
N LEU A 20 -3.82 16.31 18.68
CA LEU A 20 -2.95 16.04 17.53
C LEU A 20 -1.70 15.23 17.93
N GLN A 21 -1.19 15.39 19.15
CA GLN A 21 -0.11 14.53 19.65
C GLN A 21 -0.56 13.07 19.76
N TYR A 22 -1.79 12.81 20.20
CA TYR A 22 -2.37 11.46 20.22
C TYR A 22 -2.45 10.85 18.82
N LEU A 23 -2.88 11.62 17.81
CA LEU A 23 -2.91 11.15 16.42
C LEU A 23 -1.51 10.80 15.89
N VAL A 24 -0.50 11.60 16.22
CA VAL A 24 0.89 11.30 15.85
C VAL A 24 1.36 10.01 16.53
N LEU A 25 1.03 9.80 17.81
CA LEU A 25 1.39 8.58 18.53
C LEU A 25 0.77 7.33 17.87
N GLU A 26 -0.53 7.38 17.57
CA GLU A 26 -1.25 6.29 16.88
C GLU A 26 -0.61 5.99 15.51
N PHE A 27 -0.25 7.04 14.76
CA PHE A 27 0.41 6.89 13.48
C PHE A 27 1.79 6.22 13.60
N VAL A 28 2.62 6.63 14.56
CA VAL A 28 3.95 5.99 14.77
C VAL A 28 3.80 4.53 15.20
N GLN A 29 2.85 4.21 16.07
CA GLN A 29 2.55 2.82 16.45
C GLN A 29 2.12 1.99 15.23
N THR A 30 1.29 2.59 14.37
CA THR A 30 0.90 1.98 13.10
C THR A 30 2.12 1.76 12.22
N LEU A 31 3.01 2.74 12.06
CA LEU A 31 4.25 2.60 11.28
C LEU A 31 5.15 1.46 11.77
N GLN A 32 5.27 1.30 13.09
CA GLN A 32 6.05 0.21 13.70
C GLN A 32 5.42 -1.16 13.41
N SER A 33 4.09 -1.24 13.43
CA SER A 33 3.33 -2.44 13.07
C SER A 33 3.21 -2.67 11.56
N SER A 34 3.40 -1.63 10.74
CA SER A 34 3.22 -1.62 9.29
C SER A 34 4.52 -1.85 8.54
N THR A 35 5.50 -2.53 9.14
CA THR A 35 6.45 -3.25 8.29
C THR A 35 5.61 -4.23 7.50
N ALA A 36 5.27 -3.86 6.27
CA ALA A 36 4.45 -4.67 5.38
C ALA A 36 5.15 -6.01 5.25
N GLN A 37 4.73 -6.98 6.05
CA GLN A 37 5.28 -8.32 6.01
C GLN A 37 4.65 -8.92 4.77
N GLY A 38 5.42 -8.94 3.68
CA GLY A 38 5.05 -9.70 2.52
C GLY A 38 4.79 -11.14 2.94
N VAL A 39 3.75 -11.75 2.38
CA VAL A 39 3.51 -13.18 2.57
C VAL A 39 4.58 -13.94 1.79
N PRO A 40 5.33 -14.88 2.42
CA PRO A 40 6.28 -15.70 1.69
C PRO A 40 5.62 -16.38 0.49
N GLY A 41 6.22 -16.31 -0.70
CA GLY A 41 5.60 -16.85 -1.92
C GLY A 41 5.16 -18.32 -1.82
N ARG A 42 5.83 -19.12 -0.99
CA ARG A 42 5.44 -20.50 -0.68
C ARG A 42 4.03 -20.62 -0.06
N GLU A 43 3.59 -19.61 0.71
CA GLU A 43 2.26 -19.57 1.34
C GLU A 43 1.17 -19.15 0.35
N LEU A 44 1.56 -18.56 -0.79
CA LEU A 44 0.65 -18.19 -1.87
C LEU A 44 0.39 -19.34 -2.85
N LEU A 45 1.11 -20.45 -2.75
CA LEU A 45 0.95 -21.60 -3.66
C LEU A 45 -0.47 -22.18 -3.66
N GLN A 46 -1.21 -22.04 -2.55
CA GLN A 46 -2.62 -22.44 -2.47
C GLN A 46 -3.52 -21.72 -3.49
N PHE A 47 -3.09 -20.55 -3.99
CA PHE A 47 -3.83 -19.78 -4.99
C PHE A 47 -3.38 -20.09 -6.44
N ALA A 48 -2.32 -20.90 -6.63
CA ALA A 48 -1.83 -21.24 -7.95
C ALA A 48 -2.91 -22.05 -8.70
N GLY A 49 -3.36 -21.53 -9.85
CA GLY A 49 -4.43 -22.16 -10.63
C GLY A 49 -5.82 -22.09 -9.98
N ALA A 50 -6.01 -21.28 -8.93
CA ALA A 50 -7.30 -21.15 -8.24
C ALA A 50 -8.37 -20.44 -9.08
N ILE A 51 -7.97 -19.72 -10.14
CA ILE A 51 -8.89 -19.04 -11.05
C ILE A 51 -9.37 -20.04 -12.11
N PRO A 52 -10.66 -20.39 -12.17
CA PRO A 52 -11.20 -21.25 -13.22
C PRO A 52 -11.06 -20.60 -14.60
N ALA A 53 -11.03 -21.42 -15.66
CA ALA A 53 -10.88 -20.94 -17.04
C ALA A 53 -11.93 -19.87 -17.42
N GLU A 54 -13.17 -20.02 -16.96
CA GLU A 54 -14.22 -19.03 -17.20
C GLU A 54 -13.90 -17.68 -16.56
N GLY A 55 -13.38 -17.69 -15.32
CA GLY A 55 -12.91 -16.47 -14.65
C GLY A 55 -11.77 -15.79 -15.41
N LEU A 56 -10.84 -16.57 -15.97
CA LEU A 56 -9.77 -16.04 -16.82
C LEU A 56 -10.32 -15.38 -18.09
N SER A 57 -11.32 -15.99 -18.74
CA SER A 57 -11.98 -15.41 -19.91
C SER A 57 -12.70 -14.09 -19.59
N GLN A 58 -13.38 -14.02 -18.45
CA GLN A 58 -14.05 -12.79 -17.99
C GLN A 58 -13.05 -11.67 -17.69
N MET A 59 -11.93 -11.99 -17.02
CA MET A 59 -10.86 -11.03 -16.76
C MET A 59 -10.25 -10.50 -18.07
N HIS A 60 -9.96 -11.39 -19.02
CA HIS A 60 -9.43 -11.01 -20.33
C HIS A 60 -10.39 -10.06 -21.06
N GLN A 61 -11.68 -10.37 -21.09
CA GLN A 61 -12.68 -9.51 -21.71
C GLN A 61 -12.76 -8.13 -21.04
N ALA A 62 -12.71 -8.09 -19.71
CA ALA A 62 -12.76 -6.83 -18.96
C ALA A 62 -11.55 -5.94 -19.27
N VAL A 63 -10.34 -6.51 -19.33
CA VAL A 63 -9.10 -5.79 -19.66
C VAL A 63 -9.13 -5.26 -21.11
N ALA A 64 -9.55 -6.08 -22.07
CA ALA A 64 -9.63 -5.69 -23.47
C ALA A 64 -10.62 -4.52 -23.69
N VAL A 65 -11.75 -4.53 -22.97
CA VAL A 65 -12.76 -3.47 -23.08
C VAL A 65 -12.31 -2.19 -22.37
N ALA A 66 -11.70 -2.27 -21.20
CA ALA A 66 -11.45 -1.11 -20.34
C ALA A 66 -10.05 -0.51 -20.45
N CYS A 67 -9.02 -1.30 -20.77
CA CYS A 67 -7.61 -0.88 -20.66
C CYS A 67 -6.84 -0.90 -21.99
N GLU A 68 -7.15 -1.82 -22.90
CA GLU A 68 -6.35 -2.00 -24.13
C GLU A 68 -6.85 -1.16 -25.32
N GLN A 69 -7.90 -0.36 -25.12
CA GLN A 69 -8.31 0.65 -26.10
C GLN A 69 -7.45 1.91 -25.92
N VAL A 70 -6.21 1.88 -26.41
CA VAL A 70 -5.42 3.10 -26.61
C VAL A 70 -5.83 3.67 -27.97
N PRO A 71 -6.59 4.77 -28.03
CA PRO A 71 -6.92 5.41 -29.30
C PRO A 71 -5.63 5.83 -30.01
N MET A 72 -5.45 5.32 -31.24
CA MET A 72 -4.20 5.43 -32.00
C MET A 72 -3.82 6.88 -32.38
N ASN A 73 -4.70 7.84 -32.07
CA ASN A 73 -4.65 9.24 -32.45
C ASN A 73 -4.63 10.21 -31.25
N GLU A 74 -4.41 9.72 -30.02
CA GLU A 74 -4.33 10.56 -28.81
C GLU A 74 -2.89 10.79 -28.29
N TRP A 75 -1.87 10.64 -29.16
CA TRP A 75 -0.47 10.97 -28.86
C TRP A 75 0.04 12.12 -29.73
#